data_AF-A0A357I6U5-F1
#
_entry.id   AF-A0A357I6U5-F1
#
_cell.length_a   1.000
_cell.length_b   1.000
_cell.length_c   1.000
_cell.angle_alpha   90.00
_cell.angle_beta   90.00
_cell.angle_gamma   90.00
#
_symmetry.space_group_name_H-M   'P 1'
#
loop_
_entity.id
_entity.type
_entity.pdbx_description
1 polymer ?
#
loop_
_entity_poly.entity_id
_entity_poly.type
_entity_poly.pdbx_seq_one_letter_code
_entity_poly.pdbx_strand_id
1 'polypeptide(L)'
;MLSPQTPASTVQDTDPLITNTLTALAQGFVPAFRDLSNGETHISTLSNGEYLDYHTMDNLPIEWVESWDDEGYAVALKPTIVAGYIRYSEFYSLLDIANPRLDG
;
A
#
# COMPACT_ATOMS: atom_id res chain seq x y z
N MET A 1 14.27 -24.28 -38.18
CA MET A 1 13.22 -23.32 -37.79
C MET A 1 13.60 -22.80 -36.42
N LEU A 2 14.31 -21.68 -36.30
CA LEU A 2 14.55 -21.04 -35.00
C LEU A 2 13.36 -20.13 -34.68
N SER A 3 12.77 -20.31 -33.50
CA SER A 3 11.73 -19.43 -32.96
C SER A 3 12.28 -18.00 -32.73
N PRO A 4 11.46 -16.95 -32.87
CA PRO A 4 11.87 -15.59 -32.55
C PRO A 4 12.07 -15.45 -31.04
N GLN A 5 13.21 -14.90 -30.62
CA GLN A 5 13.41 -14.51 -29.23
C GLN A 5 12.63 -13.21 -28.96
N THR A 6 11.76 -13.25 -27.96
CA THR A 6 11.11 -12.08 -27.35
C THR A 6 12.18 -11.10 -26.87
N PRO A 7 12.12 -9.79 -27.17
CA PRO A 7 13.06 -8.84 -26.60
C PRO A 7 12.87 -8.81 -25.08
N ALA A 8 13.96 -9.01 -24.34
CA ALA A 8 14.01 -8.78 -22.92
C ALA A 8 13.61 -7.32 -22.64
N SER A 9 12.57 -7.11 -21.82
CA SER A 9 12.23 -5.79 -21.33
C SER A 9 13.43 -5.23 -20.57
N THR A 10 14.03 -4.17 -21.11
CA THR A 10 15.06 -3.38 -20.46
C THR A 10 14.52 -2.89 -19.12
N VAL A 11 15.03 -3.46 -18.01
CA VAL A 11 14.90 -2.86 -16.69
C VAL A 11 15.63 -1.52 -16.77
N GLN A 12 14.89 -0.41 -16.71
CA GLN A 12 15.49 0.91 -16.72
C GLN A 12 16.28 1.09 -15.42
N ASP A 13 17.58 1.28 -15.56
CA ASP A 13 18.50 1.66 -14.48
C ASP A 13 18.07 3.05 -13.99
N THR A 14 17.28 3.10 -12.91
CA THR A 14 16.80 4.37 -12.35
C THR A 14 17.96 5.13 -11.74
N ASP A 15 18.13 6.40 -12.10
CA ASP A 15 19.17 7.28 -11.57
C ASP A 15 19.22 7.19 -10.04
N PRO A 16 20.40 6.91 -9.42
CA PRO A 16 20.53 6.80 -7.97
C PRO A 16 20.09 8.08 -7.24
N LEU A 17 20.16 9.26 -7.88
CA LEU A 17 19.63 10.50 -7.32
C LEU A 17 18.10 10.44 -7.20
N ILE A 18 17.41 9.94 -8.22
CA ILE A 18 15.96 9.75 -8.21
C ILE A 18 15.58 8.68 -7.17
N THR A 19 16.29 7.55 -7.16
CA THR A 19 16.04 6.45 -6.21
C THR A 19 16.20 6.93 -4.76
N ASN A 20 17.31 7.59 -4.43
CA ASN A 20 17.57 8.07 -3.07
C ASN A 20 16.57 9.17 -2.64
N THR A 21 16.15 10.03 -3.58
CA THR A 21 15.16 11.08 -3.29
C THR A 21 13.79 10.48 -3.03
N LEU A 22 13.35 9.51 -3.84
CA LEU A 22 12.08 8.81 -3.63
C LEU A 22 12.08 8.02 -2.32
N THR A 23 13.18 7.34 -1.99
CA THR A 23 13.34 6.64 -0.71
C THR A 23 13.27 7.61 0.47
N ALA A 24 13.94 8.76 0.40
CA ALA A 24 13.90 9.78 1.46
C ALA A 24 12.50 10.39 1.64
N LEU A 25 11.73 10.58 0.55
CA LEU A 25 10.35 11.05 0.61
C LEU A 25 9.40 10.02 1.22
N ALA A 26 9.64 8.74 0.95
CA ALA A 26 8.85 7.63 1.49
C ALA A 26 9.20 7.28 2.94
N GLN A 27 10.32 7.77 3.48
CA GLN A 27 10.73 7.46 4.85
C GLN A 27 9.66 7.85 5.88
N GLY A 28 9.24 6.84 6.66
CA GLY A 28 8.27 6.99 7.74
C GLY A 28 6.81 6.90 7.29
N PHE A 29 6.53 6.66 6.00
CA PHE A 29 5.21 6.25 5.55
C PHE A 29 5.08 4.73 5.64
N VAL A 30 4.14 4.26 6.44
CA VAL A 30 3.84 2.83 6.62
C VAL A 30 2.47 2.54 5.97
N PRO A 31 2.37 1.62 5.00
CA PRO A 31 1.11 1.25 4.36
C PRO A 31 0.03 0.86 5.38
N ALA A 32 -1.18 1.37 5.20
CA ALA A 32 -2.30 1.14 6.11
C ALA A 32 -3.65 1.23 5.39
N PHE A 33 -4.69 0.73 6.06
CA PHE A 33 -6.08 0.86 5.67
C PHE A 33 -6.86 1.57 6.77
N ARG A 34 -7.82 2.41 6.40
CA ARG A 34 -8.71 3.10 7.34
C ARG A 34 -10.17 2.86 6.97
N ASP A 35 -10.99 2.55 7.96
CA ASP A 35 -12.44 2.60 7.81
C ASP A 35 -12.92 4.05 7.98
N LEU A 36 -13.50 4.61 6.92
CA LEU A 36 -14.06 5.96 6.94
C LEU A 36 -15.33 6.07 7.81
N SER A 37 -15.95 4.95 8.19
CA SER A 37 -17.16 4.95 9.00
C SER A 37 -16.90 5.36 10.46
N ASN A 38 -15.75 4.97 11.00
CA ASN A 38 -15.42 5.11 12.42
C ASN A 38 -13.99 5.64 12.67
N GLY A 39 -13.15 5.75 11.62
CA GLY A 39 -11.76 6.22 11.69
C GLY A 39 -10.74 5.18 12.15
N GLU A 40 -11.17 3.94 12.40
CA GLU A 40 -10.29 2.83 12.76
C GLU A 40 -9.26 2.59 11.65
N THR A 41 -8.00 2.38 12.04
CA THR A 41 -6.88 2.27 11.10
C THR A 41 -6.03 1.06 11.44
N HIS A 42 -5.72 0.24 10.43
CA HIS A 42 -4.89 -0.95 10.54
C HIS A 42 -3.69 -0.84 9.60
N ILE A 43 -2.50 -1.08 10.13
CA ILE A 43 -1.26 -1.11 9.34
C ILE A 43 -1.20 -2.41 8.56
N SER A 44 -0.68 -2.36 7.33
CA SER A 44 -0.40 -3.57 6.56
C SER A 44 0.72 -4.36 7.24
N THR A 45 0.35 -5.54 7.75
CA THR A 45 1.25 -6.44 8.47
C THR A 45 1.18 -7.84 7.91
N LEU A 46 2.30 -8.56 7.98
CA LEU A 46 2.27 -10.01 7.88
C LEU A 46 1.57 -10.63 9.09
N SER A 47 1.21 -11.91 8.98
CA SER A 47 0.60 -12.70 10.06
C SER A 47 1.45 -12.79 11.33
N ASN A 48 2.76 -12.55 11.24
CA ASN A 48 3.69 -12.47 12.37
C ASN A 48 3.75 -11.06 13.03
N GLY A 49 2.99 -10.08 12.51
CA GLY A 49 2.97 -8.70 12.99
C GLY A 49 4.05 -7.78 12.41
N GLU A 50 4.86 -8.26 11.47
CA GLU A 50 5.88 -7.45 10.79
C GLU A 50 5.22 -6.45 9.82
N TYR A 51 5.68 -5.20 9.86
CA TYR A 51 5.20 -4.16 8.95
C TYR A 51 5.73 -4.39 7.54
N LEU A 52 4.88 -4.15 6.55
CA LEU A 52 5.21 -4.32 5.14
C LEU A 52 5.40 -2.97 4.44
N ASP A 53 6.25 -2.95 3.43
CA ASP A 53 6.47 -1.79 2.54
C ASP A 53 5.42 -1.68 1.43
N TYR A 54 4.45 -2.61 1.38
CA TYR A 54 3.35 -2.64 0.43
C TYR A 54 2.02 -2.92 1.15
N HIS A 55 0.91 -2.52 0.51
CA HIS A 55 -0.43 -2.80 1.01
C HIS A 55 -0.75 -4.29 0.87
N THR A 56 -1.17 -4.90 1.97
CA THR A 56 -1.79 -6.24 1.96
C THR A 56 -3.14 -6.20 2.68
N MET A 57 -4.10 -7.00 2.20
CA MET A 57 -5.36 -7.22 2.90
C MET A 57 -5.24 -8.27 4.01
N ASP A 58 -4.05 -8.88 4.13
CA ASP A 58 -3.77 -9.85 5.19
C ASP A 58 -3.90 -9.20 6.57
N ASN A 59 -4.41 -9.97 7.52
CA ASN A 59 -4.53 -9.57 8.92
C ASN A 59 -5.41 -8.32 9.17
N LEU A 60 -6.21 -7.90 8.18
CA LEU A 60 -7.26 -6.91 8.40
C LEU A 60 -8.42 -7.53 9.21
N PRO A 61 -9.20 -6.70 9.92
CA PRO A 61 -10.41 -7.17 10.59
C PRO A 61 -11.33 -7.90 9.61
N ILE A 62 -11.83 -9.07 10.02
CA ILE A 62 -12.67 -9.93 9.14
C ILE A 62 -13.93 -9.19 8.69
N GLU A 63 -14.44 -8.30 9.54
CA GLU A 63 -15.58 -7.45 9.27
C GLU A 63 -15.29 -6.37 8.22
N TRP A 64 -14.04 -6.09 7.86
CA TRP A 64 -13.72 -5.15 6.78
C TRP A 64 -13.79 -5.80 5.41
N VAL A 65 -13.70 -7.13 5.34
CA VAL A 65 -13.66 -7.88 4.08
C VAL A 65 -15.07 -8.07 3.54
N GLU A 66 -15.27 -7.73 2.27
CA GLU A 66 -16.51 -7.89 1.54
C GLU A 66 -16.61 -9.26 0.86
N SER A 67 -15.50 -9.77 0.35
CA SER A 67 -15.44 -11.10 -0.28
C SER A 67 -14.06 -11.76 -0.17
N TRP A 68 -14.09 -13.09 -0.24
CA TRP A 68 -12.95 -13.99 -0.09
C TRP A 68 -12.84 -14.89 -1.33
N ASP A 69 -11.63 -15.35 -1.64
CA ASP A 69 -11.43 -16.42 -2.62
C ASP A 69 -11.67 -17.82 -2.01
N ASP A 70 -11.53 -18.86 -2.85
CA ASP A 70 -11.70 -20.27 -2.44
C ASP A 70 -10.61 -20.76 -1.46
N GLU A 71 -9.50 -20.03 -1.34
CA GLU A 71 -8.38 -20.35 -0.44
C GLU A 71 -8.47 -19.60 0.91
N GLY A 72 -9.44 -18.67 1.04
CA GLY A 72 -9.67 -17.90 2.25
C GLY A 72 -8.89 -16.59 2.33
N TYR A 73 -8.38 -16.08 1.21
CA TYR A 73 -7.76 -14.75 1.15
C TYR A 73 -8.80 -13.69 0.80
N ALA A 74 -8.66 -12.51 1.42
CA ALA A 74 -9.51 -11.37 1.13
C ALA A 74 -9.24 -10.87 -0.30
N VAL A 75 -10.30 -10.73 -1.10
CA VAL A 75 -10.20 -10.22 -2.49
C VAL A 75 -10.93 -8.89 -2.69
N ALA A 76 -11.82 -8.51 -1.77
CA ALA A 76 -12.43 -7.19 -1.74
C ALA A 76 -12.68 -6.72 -0.31
N LEU A 77 -12.53 -5.42 -0.08
CA LEU A 77 -12.87 -4.76 1.18
C LEU A 77 -14.16 -3.96 1.02
N LYS A 78 -14.83 -3.69 2.13
CA LYS A 78 -16.01 -2.80 2.15
C LYS A 78 -15.68 -1.44 1.51
N PRO A 79 -16.64 -0.79 0.84
CA PRO A 79 -16.41 0.50 0.18
C PRO A 79 -15.97 1.65 1.10
N THR A 80 -16.17 1.52 2.42
CA THR A 80 -15.73 2.51 3.40
C THR A 80 -14.24 2.38 3.74
N ILE A 81 -13.59 1.29 3.35
CA ILE A 81 -12.18 1.04 3.64
C ILE A 81 -11.33 1.68 2.55
N VAL A 82 -10.41 2.55 2.96
CA VAL A 82 -9.49 3.24 2.06
C VAL A 82 -8.04 2.88 2.35
N ALA A 83 -7.27 2.65 1.29
CA ALA A 83 -5.83 2.48 1.37
C ALA A 83 -5.14 3.84 1.54
N GLY A 84 -4.08 3.86 2.34
CA GLY A 84 -3.26 5.03 2.60
C GLY A 84 -2.01 4.67 3.37
N TYR A 85 -1.47 5.64 4.10
CA TYR A 85 -0.23 5.48 4.84
C TYR A 85 -0.34 6.14 6.21
N ILE A 86 0.23 5.52 7.22
CA ILE A 86 0.51 6.16 8.50
C ILE A 86 1.86 6.85 8.41
N ARG A 87 1.91 8.11 8.83
CA ARG A 87 3.16 8.80 9.16
C ARG A 87 3.01 9.49 10.50
N TYR A 88 3.94 9.21 11.41
CA TYR A 88 3.83 9.56 12.83
C TYR A 88 2.56 8.96 13.46
N SER A 89 1.53 9.78 13.68
CA SER A 89 0.24 9.38 14.25
C SER A 89 -0.94 9.71 13.34
N GLU A 90 -0.66 10.13 12.11
CA GLU A 90 -1.66 10.58 11.15
C GLU A 90 -1.75 9.62 9.97
N PHE A 91 -2.97 9.47 9.47
CA PHE A 91 -3.24 8.74 8.25
C PHE A 91 -3.36 9.71 7.09
N TYR A 92 -2.68 9.37 6.01
CA TYR A 92 -2.72 10.08 4.75
C TYR A 92 -3.28 9.12 3.69
N SER A 93 -4.42 9.46 3.10
CA SER A 93 -4.84 8.79 1.88
C SER A 93 -3.88 9.14 0.73
N LEU A 94 -3.94 8.36 -0.35
CA LEU A 94 -3.21 8.71 -1.58
C LEU A 94 -3.56 10.12 -2.09
N LEU A 95 -4.81 10.56 -1.88
CA LEU A 95 -5.26 11.90 -2.27
C LEU A 95 -4.62 12.99 -1.39
N ASP A 96 -4.48 12.74 -0.08
CA ASP A 96 -3.82 13.69 0.84
C ASP A 96 -2.33 13.85 0.49
N ILE A 97 -1.68 12.77 0.08
CA ILE A 97 -0.27 12.80 -0.38
C ILE A 97 -0.15 13.56 -1.70
N ALA A 98 -1.08 13.33 -2.64
CA ALA A 98 -1.08 14.01 -3.93
C ALA A 98 -1.44 15.50 -3.83
N ASN A 99 -2.24 15.87 -2.83
CA ASN A 99 -2.65 17.24 -2.57
C ASN A 99 -2.38 17.59 -1.10
N PRO A 100 -1.10 17.77 -0.73
CA PRO A 100 -0.73 18.04 0.64
C PRO A 100 -1.38 19.34 1.09
N ARG A 101 -2.16 19.26 2.18
CA ARG A 101 -2.63 20.43 2.89
C ARG A 101 -1.41 21.23 3.38
N LEU A 102 -1.26 22.45 2.89
CA LEU A 102 -0.13 23.34 3.20
C LEU A 102 -0.34 24.14 4.50
N ASP A 103 -1.48 23.91 5.14
CA ASP A 103 -1.89 24.48 6.42
C ASP A 103 -1.30 23.61 7.55
N GLY A 104 -0.16 24.09 8.08
CA GLY A 104 0.61 23.44 9.15
C GLY A 104 0.11 23.65 10.57
#